data_AF-A0A7S1VME4-F1
#
_entry.id   AF-A0A7S1VME4-F1
#
_cell.length_a   1.000
_cell.length_b   1.000
_cell.length_c   1.000
_cell.angle_alpha   90.00
_cell.angle_beta   90.00
_cell.angle_gamma   90.00
#
_symmetry.space_group_name_H-M   'P 1'
#
loop_
_entity.id
_entity.type
_entity.pdbx_description
1 polymer ?
#
loop_
_entity_poly.entity_id
_entity_poly.type
_entity_poly.pdbx_seq_one_letter_code
_entity_poly.pdbx_strand_id
1 'polypeptide(L)'
;LNVCTDRSLFHQAISRLGLTSMDTKAEKDLLGDHGMTMHNWTHPVMFVETNQLRVENGTLSDRLKSDLSSFLGLSDLPQQDLTAYNQQQENRKSSRSRHETLDICSERHRLAHTVLMDHAKAASRWIQEYLLESELAVVSSREYFIELVSDWENDPCATRRRVDNESGNTR
;
A
#
# COMPACT_ATOMS: atom_id res chain seq x y z
N LEU A 1 15.66 11.74 19.43
CA LEU A 1 15.66 10.35 18.93
C LEU A 1 15.21 10.42 17.48
N ASN A 2 16.12 10.24 16.53
CA ASN A 2 15.80 10.31 15.11
C ASN A 2 15.52 8.90 14.59
N VAL A 3 14.30 8.65 14.14
CA VAL A 3 13.95 7.43 13.41
C VAL A 3 13.72 7.83 11.95
N CYS A 4 14.54 7.30 11.03
CA CYS A 4 14.41 7.59 9.61
C CYS A 4 13.24 6.78 9.03
N THR A 5 12.06 7.39 8.95
CA THR A 5 10.85 6.78 8.39
C THR A 5 10.32 7.49 7.15
N ASP A 6 11.06 8.47 6.61
CA ASP A 6 10.61 9.29 5.48
C ASP A 6 10.18 8.46 4.26
N ARG A 7 10.80 7.29 4.06
CA ARG A 7 10.44 6.37 2.97
C ARG A 7 9.06 5.73 3.10
N SER A 8 8.45 5.71 4.29
CA SER A 8 7.09 5.20 4.46
C SER A 8 6.01 6.24 4.15
N LEU A 9 6.38 7.51 3.92
CA LEU A 9 5.50 8.58 3.45
C LEU A 9 5.29 8.53 1.92
N PHE A 10 5.09 7.34 1.35
CA PHE A 10 4.97 7.19 -0.10
C PHE A 10 3.76 7.94 -0.67
N HIS A 11 2.68 8.12 0.12
CA HIS A 11 1.51 8.90 -0.30
C HIS A 11 1.85 10.36 -0.55
N GLN A 12 2.80 10.94 0.19
CA GLN A 12 3.33 12.27 -0.12
C GLN A 12 4.10 12.31 -1.44
N ALA A 13 4.81 11.23 -1.80
CA ALA A 13 5.50 11.17 -3.08
C ALA A 13 4.50 11.04 -4.24
N ILE A 14 3.41 10.29 -4.05
CA ILE A 14 2.33 10.14 -5.03
C ILE A 14 1.55 11.45 -5.18
N SER A 15 1.26 12.16 -4.08
CA SER A 15 0.49 13.41 -4.13
C SER A 15 1.15 14.44 -5.04
N ARG A 16 2.49 14.45 -5.13
CA ARG A 16 3.25 15.32 -6.05
C ARG A 16 2.90 15.17 -7.52
N LEU A 17 2.26 14.08 -7.92
CA LEU A 17 1.75 13.93 -9.28
C LEU A 17 0.61 14.91 -9.58
N GLY A 18 0.00 15.55 -8.58
CA GLY A 18 -1.11 16.50 -8.83
C GLY A 18 -2.38 15.80 -9.26
N LEU A 19 -2.57 14.56 -8.82
CA LEU A 19 -3.78 13.80 -9.11
C LEU A 19 -4.98 14.32 -8.31
N THR A 20 -4.75 14.91 -7.14
CA THR A 20 -5.79 15.53 -6.30
C THR A 20 -5.62 17.04 -6.27
N SER A 21 -6.70 17.76 -5.93
CA SER A 21 -6.66 19.23 -5.95
C SER A 21 -5.87 19.82 -4.79
N MET A 22 -5.80 19.14 -3.63
CA MET A 22 -5.12 19.63 -2.43
C MET A 22 -5.58 21.04 -2.03
N ASP A 23 -6.88 21.31 -2.14
CA ASP A 23 -7.44 22.61 -1.77
C ASP A 23 -7.87 22.68 -0.31
N THR A 24 -8.19 21.53 0.29
CA THR A 24 -8.73 21.49 1.66
C THR A 24 -7.62 21.38 2.70
N LYS A 25 -7.86 21.96 3.88
CA LYS A 25 -6.95 21.79 5.03
C LYS A 25 -6.89 20.32 5.45
N ALA A 26 -8.01 19.61 5.43
CA ALA A 26 -8.08 18.20 5.83
C ALA A 26 -7.18 17.31 4.97
N GLU A 27 -7.18 17.50 3.65
CA GLU A 27 -6.28 16.79 2.74
C GLU A 27 -4.81 17.09 3.06
N LYS A 28 -4.47 18.38 3.20
CA LYS A 28 -3.10 18.82 3.49
C LYS A 28 -2.60 18.26 4.82
N ASP A 29 -3.45 18.23 5.84
CA ASP A 29 -3.10 17.67 7.15
C ASP A 29 -2.73 16.18 7.06
N LEU A 30 -3.40 15.38 6.21
CA LEU A 30 -3.08 13.95 5.99
C LEU A 30 -1.76 13.74 5.25
N LEU A 31 -1.40 14.69 4.41
CA LEU A 31 -0.16 14.65 3.67
C LEU A 31 0.98 15.28 4.51
N GLY A 32 0.71 16.08 5.55
CA GLY A 32 1.71 16.79 6.38
C GLY A 32 2.09 18.20 5.89
N ASP A 33 3.30 18.68 6.19
CA ASP A 33 3.80 19.96 5.68
C ASP A 33 4.72 19.67 4.49
N HIS A 34 4.26 19.89 3.25
CA HIS A 34 5.06 19.58 2.06
C HIS A 34 5.38 20.85 1.30
N GLY A 35 6.58 21.36 1.54
CA GLY A 35 7.25 22.31 0.67
C GLY A 35 7.72 21.70 -0.66
N MET A 36 7.13 20.58 -1.09
CA MET A 36 7.52 19.86 -2.30
C MET A 36 6.81 20.44 -3.53
N THR A 37 7.52 20.52 -4.66
CA THR A 37 6.94 20.98 -5.91
C THR A 37 5.95 19.97 -6.46
N MET A 38 4.77 20.50 -6.81
CA MET A 38 3.67 19.80 -7.45
C MET A 38 3.87 19.73 -8.96
N HIS A 39 3.71 18.54 -9.53
CA HIS A 39 3.66 18.34 -10.97
C HIS A 39 2.21 18.48 -11.44
N ASN A 40 2.02 19.09 -12.61
CA ASN A 40 0.70 19.16 -13.26
C ASN A 40 0.55 17.96 -14.19
N TRP A 41 0.19 16.80 -13.62
CA TRP A 41 -0.03 15.59 -14.40
C TRP A 41 -1.46 15.56 -14.94
N THR A 42 -1.61 15.39 -16.25
CA THR A 42 -2.91 15.45 -16.93
C THR A 42 -3.41 14.10 -17.43
N HIS A 43 -2.61 13.04 -17.28
CA HIS A 43 -2.94 11.72 -17.81
C HIS A 43 -3.44 10.81 -16.69
N PRO A 44 -4.41 9.92 -16.94
CA PRO A 44 -4.80 8.93 -15.96
C PRO A 44 -3.61 8.07 -15.51
N VAL A 45 -3.61 7.68 -14.24
CA VAL A 45 -2.63 6.78 -13.62
C VAL A 45 -3.40 5.61 -13.05
N MET A 46 -3.06 4.40 -13.50
CA MET A 46 -3.64 3.18 -12.96
C MET A 46 -2.80 2.67 -11.78
N PHE A 47 -3.43 2.49 -10.63
CA PHE A 47 -2.85 1.84 -9.47
C PHE A 47 -3.21 0.35 -9.48
N VAL A 48 -2.20 -0.49 -9.34
CA VAL A 48 -2.32 -1.94 -9.43
C VAL A 48 -1.71 -2.58 -8.20
N GLU A 49 -2.45 -3.50 -7.58
CA GLU A 49 -1.92 -4.35 -6.52
C GLU A 49 -1.33 -5.61 -7.18
N THR A 50 -0.05 -5.90 -6.90
CA THR A 50 0.69 -6.94 -7.63
C THR A 50 0.25 -8.37 -7.32
N ASN A 51 -0.35 -8.65 -6.16
CA ASN A 51 -0.90 -9.97 -5.86
C ASN A 51 -2.17 -10.30 -6.68
N GLN A 52 -2.86 -9.30 -7.23
CA GLN A 52 -3.94 -9.53 -8.21
C GLN A 52 -3.42 -10.17 -9.52
N LEU A 53 -2.12 -10.07 -9.82
CA LEU A 53 -1.50 -10.74 -10.97
C LEU A 53 -1.24 -12.24 -10.72
N ARG A 54 -1.44 -12.74 -9.50
CA ARG A 54 -1.18 -14.16 -9.19
C ARG A 54 -2.32 -15.06 -9.68
N VAL A 55 -1.94 -16.20 -10.26
CA VAL A 55 -2.83 -17.21 -10.86
C VAL A 55 -3.87 -17.76 -9.86
N GLU A 56 -3.54 -17.78 -8.56
CA GLU A 56 -4.44 -18.23 -7.49
C GLU A 56 -5.71 -17.36 -7.34
N ASN A 57 -5.66 -16.10 -7.80
CA ASN A 57 -6.75 -15.14 -7.67
C ASN A 57 -7.55 -15.00 -8.96
N GLY A 58 -7.96 -16.11 -9.60
CA GLY A 58 -8.52 -16.15 -10.96
C GLY A 58 -9.49 -15.01 -11.29
N THR A 59 -10.55 -14.81 -10.49
CA THR A 59 -11.55 -13.76 -10.75
C THR A 59 -10.99 -12.33 -10.66
N LEU A 60 -10.13 -12.04 -9.68
CA LEU A 60 -9.50 -10.72 -9.56
C LEU A 60 -8.44 -10.49 -10.64
N SER A 61 -7.72 -11.56 -11.01
CA SER A 61 -6.70 -11.52 -12.05
C SER A 61 -7.30 -11.28 -13.42
N ASP A 62 -8.39 -11.97 -13.75
CA ASP A 62 -9.08 -11.79 -15.03
C ASP A 62 -9.72 -10.40 -15.14
N ARG A 63 -10.28 -9.89 -14.03
CA ARG A 63 -10.77 -8.50 -13.96
C ARG A 63 -9.63 -7.50 -14.16
N LEU A 64 -8.51 -7.66 -13.45
CA LEU A 64 -7.35 -6.78 -13.60
C LEU A 64 -6.81 -6.78 -15.03
N LYS A 65 -6.72 -7.95 -15.68
CA LYS A 65 -6.29 -8.04 -17.09
C LYS A 65 -7.24 -7.28 -18.00
N SER A 66 -8.55 -7.48 -17.84
CA SER A 66 -9.57 -6.76 -18.62
C SER A 66 -9.46 -5.25 -18.46
N ASP A 67 -9.36 -4.78 -17.21
CA ASP A 67 -9.30 -3.35 -16.89
C ASP A 67 -8.00 -2.73 -17.39
N LEU A 68 -6.87 -3.45 -17.28
CA LEU A 68 -5.58 -3.01 -17.77
C LEU A 68 -5.53 -2.97 -19.31
N SER A 69 -6.10 -3.96 -20.01
CA SER A 69 -6.28 -3.93 -21.47
C SER A 69 -7.06 -2.68 -21.87
N SER A 70 -8.20 -2.43 -21.21
CA SER A 70 -9.06 -1.28 -21.45
C SER A 70 -8.33 0.05 -21.21
N PHE A 71 -7.64 0.18 -20.07
CA PHE A 71 -6.88 1.36 -19.70
C PHE A 71 -5.76 1.68 -20.71
N LEU A 72 -5.10 0.65 -21.24
CA LEU A 72 -4.04 0.79 -22.24
C LEU A 72 -4.56 0.93 -23.68
N GLY A 73 -5.87 0.78 -23.92
CA GLY A 73 -6.45 0.76 -25.26
C GLY A 73 -6.03 -0.45 -26.09
N LEU A 74 -5.74 -1.57 -25.43
CA LEU A 74 -5.34 -2.83 -26.07
C LEU A 74 -6.54 -3.77 -26.17
N SER A 75 -6.62 -4.51 -27.28
CA SER A 75 -7.65 -5.55 -27.47
C SER A 75 -7.38 -6.80 -26.65
N ASP A 76 -6.11 -7.11 -26.37
CA ASP A 76 -5.70 -8.17 -25.45
C ASP A 76 -4.31 -7.86 -24.88
N LEU A 77 -4.02 -8.38 -23.69
CA LEU A 77 -2.68 -8.32 -23.11
C LEU A 77 -1.86 -9.52 -23.59
N PRO A 78 -0.55 -9.34 -23.86
CA PRO A 78 0.30 -10.47 -24.19
C PRO A 78 0.25 -11.51 -23.06
N GLN A 79 -0.01 -12.77 -23.41
CA GLN A 79 0.05 -13.86 -22.44
C GLN A 79 1.44 -13.91 -21.82
N GLN A 80 1.54 -13.51 -20.55
CA GLN A 80 2.78 -13.64 -19.80
C GLN A 80 2.87 -15.04 -19.22
N ASP A 81 3.92 -15.77 -19.61
CA ASP A 81 4.36 -16.93 -18.86
C ASP A 81 5.00 -16.47 -17.54
N LEU A 82 4.19 -16.43 -16.48
CA LEU A 82 4.63 -16.08 -15.13
C LEU A 82 5.33 -17.24 -14.41
N THR A 83 5.54 -18.40 -15.04
CA THR A 83 6.14 -19.58 -14.41
C THR A 83 7.53 -19.27 -13.88
N ALA A 84 8.36 -18.59 -14.70
CA ALA A 84 9.70 -18.17 -14.29
C ALA A 84 9.68 -17.15 -13.13
N TYR A 85 8.71 -16.23 -13.13
CA TYR A 85 8.54 -15.23 -12.07
C TYR A 85 8.10 -15.89 -10.75
N ASN A 86 7.15 -16.81 -10.82
CA ASN A 86 6.65 -17.57 -9.67
C ASN A 86 7.76 -18.44 -9.07
N GLN A 87 8.53 -19.14 -9.89
CA GLN A 87 9.66 -19.96 -9.45
C GLN A 87 10.77 -19.09 -8.81
N GLN A 88 11.02 -17.89 -9.34
CA GLN A 88 11.96 -16.95 -8.73
C GLN A 88 11.46 -16.41 -7.38
N GLN A 89 10.15 -16.14 -7.25
CA GLN A 89 9.53 -15.72 -5.98
C GLN A 89 9.64 -16.81 -4.91
N GLU A 90 9.39 -18.07 -5.26
CA GLU A 90 9.55 -19.21 -4.34
C GLU A 90 11.01 -19.37 -3.89
N ASN A 91 11.95 -19.25 -4.82
CA ASN A 91 13.39 -19.28 -4.51
C ASN A 91 13.83 -18.10 -3.63
N ARG A 92 13.19 -16.93 -3.75
CA ARG A 92 13.43 -15.78 -2.85
C ARG A 92 12.83 -15.99 -1.46
N LYS A 93 11.70 -16.68 -1.35
CA LYS A 93 11.10 -17.05 -0.06
C LYS A 93 11.98 -18.05 0.71
N SER A 94 12.68 -18.96 0.01
CA SER A 94 13.59 -19.92 0.65
C SER A 94 14.99 -19.35 0.97
N SER A 95 15.46 -18.35 0.22
CA SER A 95 16.79 -17.73 0.38
C SER A 95 16.84 -16.49 1.28
N ARG A 96 15.69 -15.87 1.61
CA ARG A 96 15.61 -14.92 2.74
C ARG A 96 15.76 -15.68 4.05
N SER A 97 17.01 -15.96 4.41
CA SER A 97 17.37 -16.43 5.74
C SER A 97 16.76 -15.49 6.79
N ARG A 98 16.34 -16.04 7.93
CA ARG A 98 15.69 -15.37 9.06
C ARG A 98 16.55 -14.27 9.73
N HIS A 99 17.63 -13.82 9.13
CA HIS A 99 18.66 -13.01 9.77
C HIS A 99 18.45 -11.48 9.64
N GLU A 100 17.43 -11.01 8.93
CA GLU A 100 17.17 -9.56 8.78
C GLU A 100 15.70 -9.15 8.93
N THR A 101 14.83 -9.98 9.53
CA THR A 101 13.45 -9.55 9.80
C THR A 101 13.38 -8.71 11.06
N LEU A 102 13.10 -7.42 10.90
CA LEU A 102 12.89 -6.48 11.99
C LEU A 102 11.58 -6.78 12.72
N ASP A 103 11.62 -7.09 14.02
CA ASP A 103 10.41 -7.18 14.85
C ASP A 103 9.94 -5.78 15.25
N ILE A 104 9.06 -5.20 14.43
CA ILE A 104 8.50 -3.87 14.65
C ILE A 104 7.67 -3.78 15.94
N CYS A 105 7.21 -4.91 16.47
CA CYS A 105 6.41 -4.98 17.69
C CYS A 105 7.24 -5.08 18.97
N SER A 106 8.56 -5.22 18.86
CA SER A 106 9.44 -5.22 20.03
C SER A 106 9.56 -3.82 20.65
N GLU A 107 9.71 -3.74 21.97
CA GLU A 107 9.78 -2.46 22.70
C GLU A 107 10.88 -1.53 22.15
N ARG A 108 12.02 -2.09 21.72
CA ARG A 108 13.12 -1.31 21.12
C ARG A 108 12.73 -0.55 19.85
N HIS A 109 11.65 -0.95 19.16
CA HIS A 109 11.16 -0.31 17.94
C HIS A 109 9.84 0.44 18.15
N ARG A 110 9.37 0.62 19.39
CA ARG A 110 8.09 1.28 19.69
C ARG A 110 7.94 2.64 19.03
N LEU A 111 9.02 3.42 18.98
CA LEU A 111 9.02 4.73 18.32
C LEU A 111 8.84 4.60 16.80
N ALA A 112 9.57 3.69 16.16
CA ALA A 112 9.42 3.45 14.73
C ALA A 112 8.02 2.93 14.41
N HIS A 113 7.51 1.98 15.20
CA HIS A 113 6.15 1.45 15.07
C HIS A 113 5.09 2.55 15.13
N THR A 114 5.18 3.43 16.14
CA THR A 114 4.22 4.54 16.31
C THR A 114 4.18 5.42 15.05
N VAL A 115 5.36 5.87 14.60
CA VAL A 115 5.46 6.75 13.42
C VAL A 115 4.99 6.04 12.15
N LEU A 116 5.36 4.77 11.94
CA LEU A 116 4.90 4.00 10.79
C LEU A 116 3.38 3.82 10.77
N MET A 117 2.75 3.60 11.93
CA MET A 117 1.30 3.48 12.03
C MET A 117 0.60 4.81 11.77
N ASP A 118 1.16 5.93 12.22
CA ASP A 118 0.63 7.26 11.92
C ASP A 118 0.68 7.53 10.40
N HIS A 119 1.81 7.20 9.76
CA HIS A 119 1.96 7.31 8.30
C HIS A 119 0.97 6.40 7.56
N ALA A 120 0.80 5.16 8.02
CA ALA A 120 -0.10 4.19 7.40
C ALA A 120 -1.57 4.65 7.43
N LYS A 121 -2.03 5.17 8.58
CA LYS A 121 -3.38 5.73 8.72
C LYS A 121 -3.59 6.96 7.86
N ALA A 122 -2.62 7.87 7.87
CA ALA A 122 -2.70 9.09 7.08
C ALA A 122 -2.73 8.78 5.56
N ALA A 123 -1.88 7.84 5.12
CA ALA A 123 -1.87 7.36 3.74
C ALA A 123 -3.19 6.68 3.36
N SER A 124 -3.69 5.77 4.20
CA SER A 124 -4.95 5.06 3.96
C SER A 124 -6.12 6.01 3.75
N ARG A 125 -6.28 6.99 4.66
CA ARG A 125 -7.34 8.01 4.56
C ARG A 125 -7.19 8.89 3.36
N TRP A 126 -5.98 9.40 3.10
CA TRP A 126 -5.75 10.24 1.93
C TRP A 126 -6.08 9.51 0.63
N ILE A 127 -5.70 8.23 0.53
CA ILE A 127 -6.01 7.41 -0.63
C ILE A 127 -7.53 7.28 -0.80
N GLN A 128 -8.23 6.90 0.26
CA GLN A 128 -9.68 6.62 0.21
C GLN A 128 -10.52 7.88 -0.02
N GLU A 129 -10.22 8.97 0.70
CA GLU A 129 -11.03 10.18 0.72
C GLU A 129 -10.71 11.15 -0.42
N TYR A 130 -9.48 11.11 -0.97
CA TYR A 130 -9.04 12.10 -1.97
C TYR A 130 -8.50 11.45 -3.25
N LEU A 131 -7.50 10.56 -3.14
CA LEU A 131 -6.87 10.00 -4.34
C LEU A 131 -7.88 9.25 -5.20
N LEU A 132 -8.65 8.36 -4.59
CA LEU A 132 -9.63 7.55 -5.31
C LEU A 132 -10.85 8.34 -5.79
N GLU A 133 -11.06 9.57 -5.30
CA GLU A 133 -12.10 10.48 -5.83
C GLU A 133 -11.61 11.26 -7.06
N SER A 134 -10.31 11.21 -7.37
CA SER A 134 -9.76 11.82 -8.58
C SER A 134 -10.14 11.04 -9.83
N GLU A 135 -10.58 11.75 -10.87
CA GLU A 135 -10.80 11.19 -12.21
C GLU A 135 -9.50 10.69 -12.87
N LEU A 136 -8.34 11.18 -12.41
CA LEU A 136 -7.03 10.76 -12.91
C LEU A 136 -6.50 9.51 -12.20
N ALA A 137 -7.10 9.10 -11.08
CA ALA A 137 -6.68 7.89 -10.38
C ALA A 137 -7.60 6.72 -10.74
N VAL A 138 -7.04 5.75 -11.46
CA VAL A 138 -7.78 4.57 -11.92
C VAL A 138 -7.36 3.34 -11.12
N VAL A 139 -8.32 2.53 -10.69
CA VAL A 139 -8.11 1.22 -10.07
C VAL A 139 -9.02 0.20 -10.72
N SER A 140 -8.58 -1.05 -10.85
CA SER A 140 -9.39 -2.12 -11.45
C SER A 140 -10.62 -2.50 -10.60
N SER A 141 -10.39 -2.82 -9.32
CA SER A 141 -11.44 -3.17 -8.37
C SER A 141 -11.40 -2.20 -7.20
N ARG A 142 -12.27 -1.18 -7.23
CA ARG A 142 -12.30 -0.12 -6.21
C ARG A 142 -12.56 -0.70 -4.82
N GLU A 143 -13.53 -1.60 -4.70
CA GLU A 143 -13.94 -2.18 -3.43
C GLU A 143 -12.79 -2.97 -2.79
N TYR A 144 -12.15 -3.82 -3.59
CA TYR A 144 -10.97 -4.59 -3.15
C TYR A 144 -9.80 -3.68 -2.79
N PHE A 145 -9.56 -2.63 -3.57
CA PHE A 145 -8.47 -1.69 -3.30
C PHE A 145 -8.73 -0.92 -1.99
N ILE A 146 -9.97 -0.49 -1.75
CA ILE A 146 -10.39 0.15 -0.49
C ILE A 146 -10.20 -0.79 0.70
N GLU A 147 -10.62 -2.05 0.59
CA GLU A 147 -10.41 -3.07 1.63
C GLU A 147 -8.93 -3.22 1.98
N LEU A 148 -8.08 -3.36 0.95
CA LEU A 148 -6.64 -3.49 1.11
C LEU A 148 -5.99 -2.29 1.83
N VAL A 149 -6.34 -1.07 1.43
CA VAL A 149 -5.75 0.13 2.06
C VAL A 149 -6.35 0.41 3.42
N SER A 150 -7.61 0.03 3.66
CA SER A 150 -8.25 0.14 4.98
C SER A 150 -7.54 -0.71 6.01
N ASP A 151 -7.05 -1.89 5.61
CA ASP A 151 -6.28 -2.76 6.48
C ASP A 151 -4.98 -2.12 7.00
N TRP A 152 -4.46 -1.08 6.35
CA TRP A 152 -3.28 -0.37 6.83
C TRP A 152 -3.53 0.43 8.10
N GLU A 153 -4.78 0.75 8.43
CA GLU A 153 -5.13 1.38 9.70
C GLU A 153 -5.00 0.42 10.90
N ASN A 154 -5.03 -0.89 10.64
CA ASN A 154 -4.98 -1.92 11.67
C ASN A 154 -3.55 -2.13 12.17
N ASP A 155 -3.35 -1.97 13.49
CA ASP A 155 -2.04 -2.18 14.13
C ASP A 155 -1.69 -3.68 14.17
N PRO A 156 -0.65 -4.15 13.45
CA PRO A 156 -0.26 -5.55 13.45
C PRO A 156 0.24 -6.06 14.81
N CYS A 157 0.65 -5.16 15.70
CA CYS A 157 1.14 -5.48 17.04
C CYS A 157 0.03 -5.57 18.09
N ALA A 158 -1.21 -5.15 17.77
CA ALA A 158 -2.33 -5.20 18.71
C ALA A 158 -2.73 -6.65 19.07
N THR A 159 -2.72 -7.55 18.10
CA THR A 159 -3.07 -8.97 18.32
C THR A 159 -2.06 -9.67 19.21
N ARG A 160 -0.76 -9.38 19.05
CA ARG A 160 0.32 -9.97 19.87
C ARG A 160 0.17 -9.62 21.36
N ARG A 161 -0.17 -8.36 21.65
CA ARG A 161 -0.40 -7.88 23.02
C ARG A 161 -1.53 -8.62 23.74
N ARG A 162 -2.56 -9.07 23.01
CA ARG A 162 -3.67 -9.85 23.60
C ARG A 162 -3.21 -11.24 24.05
N VAL A 163 -2.44 -11.92 23.19
CA VAL A 163 -1.93 -13.27 23.47
C VAL A 163 -0.94 -13.27 24.65
N ASP A 164 -0.07 -12.27 24.73
CA ASP A 164 0.88 -12.14 25.85
C ASP A 164 0.16 -11.87 27.19
N ASN A 165 -0.90 -11.07 27.18
CA ASN A 165 -1.71 -10.79 28.37
C ASN A 165 -2.53 -12.01 28.85
N GLU A 166 -3.02 -12.84 27.94
CA GLU A 166 -3.74 -14.08 28.27
C GLU A 166 -2.78 -15.16 28.81
N SER A 167 -1.55 -15.22 28.28
CA SER A 167 -0.52 -16.17 28.70
C SER A 167 0.15 -15.80 30.03
N GLY A 168 0.08 -14.54 30.44
CA GLY A 168 0.60 -14.05 31.73
C GLY A 168 -0.29 -14.35 32.94
N ASN A 169 -1.53 -14.80 32.73
CA ASN A 169 -2.54 -14.98 33.78
C ASN A 169 -2.65 -16.43 34.29
N THR A 170 -1.71 -17.31 33.93
CA THR A 170 -1.65 -18.74 34.32
C THR A 170 -0.50 -19.07 35.30
N ARG A 171 0.01 -18.09 36.06
CA ARG A 171 1.00 -18.33 37.14
C ARG A 171 0.55 -17.81 38.48
#